data_AF-A0AAD7H2K3-F1
#
_entry.id   AF-A0AAD7H2K3-F1
#
_cell.length_a   1.000
_cell.length_b   1.000
_cell.length_c   1.000
_cell.angle_alpha   90.00
_cell.angle_beta   90.00
_cell.angle_gamma   90.00
#
_symmetry.space_group_name_H-M   'P 1'
#
loop_
_entity.id
_entity.type
_entity.pdbx_description
1 polymer ?
#
loop_
_entity_poly.entity_id
_entity_poly.type
_entity_poly.pdbx_seq_one_letter_code
_entity_poly.pdbx_strand_id
1 'polypeptide(L)'
;EVEEERLFLPSDLTPAERIELQLGKLGTEEARWREGQAFDALRAIRSIVKTIRTLRDRKEKNDRKQKENSRAGDQISDAVRRRDFRMTTYEAARQAMIPLESLTPGPDSAFPPLSVADTFMKSVVKKRQLGDSQFTDGWLWRDLGKMGKLTDKEMEAWSEESDRVQWFRAEAEVQRWQEHAEMRLAELLRTARSFRKWDEIWSQLSEMQPYGTQGHHAYAKQKASMYQR
;
A
#
# COMPACT_ATOMS: atom_id res chain seq x y z
N GLU A 1 -28.36 -12.37 -16.97
CA GLU A 1 -29.84 -12.28 -16.97
C GLU A 1 -30.46 -12.97 -15.75
N VAL A 2 -30.03 -14.18 -15.35
CA VAL A 2 -30.55 -14.84 -14.12
C VAL A 2 -30.07 -14.17 -12.80
N GLU A 3 -28.92 -13.48 -12.81
CA GLU A 3 -28.35 -12.87 -11.60
C GLU A 3 -28.95 -11.51 -11.19
N GLU A 4 -29.82 -10.90 -12.02
CA GLU A 4 -30.45 -9.61 -11.73
C GLU A 4 -31.92 -9.72 -11.27
N GLU A 5 -32.42 -10.95 -11.12
CA GLU A 5 -33.79 -11.17 -10.66
C GLU A 5 -33.90 -10.80 -9.17
N ARG A 6 -34.86 -9.94 -8.83
CA ARG A 6 -35.11 -9.52 -7.45
C ARG A 6 -35.70 -10.69 -6.67
N LEU A 7 -34.92 -11.23 -5.74
CA LEU A 7 -35.30 -12.36 -4.91
C LEU A 7 -36.10 -11.96 -3.66
N PHE A 8 -36.32 -10.67 -3.43
CA PHE A 8 -37.01 -10.12 -2.26
C PHE A 8 -36.43 -10.64 -0.95
N LEU A 9 -35.10 -10.65 -0.88
CA LEU A 9 -34.40 -11.02 0.34
C LEU A 9 -34.61 -9.94 1.42
N PRO A 10 -34.41 -10.23 2.72
CA PRO A 10 -34.50 -9.22 3.77
C PRO A 10 -33.69 -7.93 3.49
N SER A 11 -32.58 -8.03 2.75
CA SER A 11 -31.79 -6.87 2.28
C SER A 11 -32.49 -6.00 1.22
N ASP A 12 -33.43 -6.54 0.44
CA ASP A 12 -34.22 -5.81 -0.55
C ASP A 12 -35.42 -5.07 0.08
N LEU A 13 -35.76 -5.40 1.33
CA LEU A 13 -36.92 -4.89 2.06
C LEU A 13 -36.56 -3.73 2.99
N THR A 14 -37.49 -2.78 3.12
CA THR A 14 -37.33 -1.68 4.09
C THR A 14 -37.35 -2.22 5.54
N PRO A 15 -36.75 -1.51 6.51
CA PRO A 15 -36.81 -1.92 7.92
C PRO A 15 -38.25 -2.08 8.44
N ALA A 16 -39.19 -1.26 7.95
CA ALA A 16 -40.61 -1.33 8.33
C ALA A 16 -41.28 -2.62 7.83
N GLU A 17 -41.08 -2.98 6.56
CA GLU A 17 -41.60 -4.22 5.97
C GLU A 17 -40.98 -5.47 6.63
N ARG A 18 -39.71 -5.41 7.03
CA ARG A 18 -39.07 -6.50 7.78
C ARG A 18 -39.68 -6.74 9.16
N ILE A 19 -40.11 -5.69 9.84
CA ILE A 19 -40.81 -5.80 11.13
C ILE A 19 -42.22 -6.36 10.90
N GLU A 20 -42.93 -5.87 9.89
CA GLU A 20 -44.28 -6.33 9.52
C GLU A 20 -44.29 -7.81 9.15
N LEU A 21 -43.33 -8.26 8.34
CA LEU A 21 -43.18 -9.65 7.90
C LEU A 21 -42.45 -10.55 8.90
N GLN A 22 -42.08 -10.02 10.09
CA GLN A 22 -41.36 -10.73 11.14
C GLN A 22 -40.02 -11.37 10.69
N LEU A 23 -39.35 -10.75 9.72
CA LEU A 23 -38.11 -11.26 9.10
C LEU A 23 -36.84 -10.87 9.89
N GLY A 24 -36.95 -10.34 11.10
CA GLY A 24 -35.81 -9.86 11.88
C GLY A 24 -34.71 -10.91 12.07
N LYS A 25 -35.07 -12.14 12.44
CA LYS A 25 -34.10 -13.26 12.57
C LYS A 25 -33.46 -13.64 11.24
N LEU A 26 -34.25 -13.64 10.16
CA LEU A 26 -33.75 -13.97 8.83
C LEU A 26 -32.78 -12.91 8.32
N GLY A 27 -33.05 -11.63 8.60
CA GLY A 27 -32.16 -10.52 8.27
C GLY A 27 -30.81 -10.60 9.01
N THR A 28 -30.81 -11.02 10.29
CA THR A 28 -29.54 -11.24 11.02
C THR A 28 -28.72 -12.38 10.46
N GLU A 29 -29.37 -13.47 10.03
CA GLU A 29 -28.66 -14.56 9.38
C GLU A 29 -28.17 -14.14 7.99
N GLU A 30 -29.00 -13.47 7.18
CA GLU A 30 -28.58 -12.95 5.88
C GLU A 30 -27.34 -12.06 6.02
N ALA A 31 -27.30 -11.16 7.01
CA ALA A 31 -26.13 -10.32 7.26
C ALA A 31 -24.84 -11.14 7.45
N ARG A 32 -24.89 -12.24 8.21
CA ARG A 32 -23.75 -13.17 8.38
C ARG A 32 -23.34 -13.85 7.07
N TRP A 33 -24.31 -14.26 6.26
CA TRP A 33 -24.02 -14.84 4.93
C TRP A 33 -23.37 -13.81 4.00
N ARG A 34 -23.84 -12.56 4.01
CA ARG A 34 -23.25 -11.47 3.22
C ARG A 34 -21.84 -11.11 3.69
N GLU A 35 -21.60 -11.16 4.99
CA GLU A 35 -20.26 -11.00 5.57
C GLU A 35 -19.30 -12.07 5.03
N GLY A 36 -19.69 -13.35 5.10
CA GLY A 36 -18.93 -14.46 4.53
C GLY A 36 -18.70 -14.30 3.03
N GLN A 37 -19.74 -13.93 2.28
CA GLN A 37 -19.65 -13.68 0.83
C GLN A 37 -18.66 -12.55 0.50
N ALA A 38 -18.64 -11.47 1.29
CA ALA A 38 -17.69 -10.38 1.14
C ALA A 38 -16.25 -10.84 1.40
N PHE A 39 -16.02 -11.61 2.46
CA PHE A 39 -14.69 -12.18 2.77
C PHE A 39 -14.19 -13.10 1.65
N ASP A 40 -15.03 -13.99 1.15
CA ASP A 40 -14.68 -14.91 0.07
C ASP A 40 -14.40 -14.15 -1.24
N ALA A 41 -15.20 -13.13 -1.56
CA ALA A 41 -14.97 -12.27 -2.71
C ALA A 41 -13.61 -11.56 -2.61
N LEU A 42 -13.27 -11.00 -1.45
CA LEU A 42 -11.97 -10.34 -1.22
C LEU A 42 -10.80 -11.31 -1.33
N ARG A 43 -10.93 -12.52 -0.79
CA ARG A 43 -9.92 -13.58 -0.90
C ARG A 43 -9.68 -13.95 -2.36
N ALA A 44 -10.76 -14.12 -3.12
CA ALA A 44 -10.69 -14.40 -4.55
C ALA A 44 -10.04 -13.24 -5.32
N ILE A 45 -10.40 -11.99 -5.03
CA ILE A 45 -9.80 -10.80 -5.66
C ILE A 45 -8.29 -10.78 -5.42
N ARG A 46 -7.82 -11.01 -4.18
CA ARG A 46 -6.39 -11.06 -3.87
C ARG A 46 -5.66 -12.13 -4.68
N SER A 47 -6.18 -13.36 -4.69
CA SER A 47 -5.58 -14.47 -5.45
C SER A 47 -5.50 -14.18 -6.96
N ILE A 48 -6.57 -13.62 -7.53
CA ILE A 48 -6.62 -13.23 -8.94
C ILE A 48 -5.62 -12.10 -9.21
N VAL A 49 -5.54 -11.08 -8.36
CA VAL A 49 -4.60 -9.97 -8.53
C VAL A 49 -3.14 -10.44 -8.46
N LYS A 50 -2.81 -11.34 -7.52
CA LYS A 50 -1.49 -11.99 -7.47
C LYS A 50 -1.20 -12.69 -8.80
N THR A 51 -2.17 -13.42 -9.33
CA THR A 51 -2.06 -14.10 -10.63
C THR A 51 -1.87 -13.11 -11.79
N ILE A 52 -2.63 -12.01 -11.84
CA ILE A 52 -2.45 -10.94 -12.84
C ILE A 52 -1.03 -10.38 -12.76
N ARG A 53 -0.51 -10.16 -11.55
CA ARG A 53 0.84 -9.62 -11.35
C ARG A 53 1.91 -10.58 -11.84
N THR A 54 1.84 -11.86 -11.47
CA THR A 54 2.81 -12.86 -11.93
C THR A 54 2.75 -13.06 -13.44
N LEU A 55 1.56 -13.03 -14.05
CA LEU A 55 1.38 -13.06 -15.51
C LEU A 55 2.00 -11.84 -16.20
N ARG A 56 1.81 -10.63 -15.67
CA ARG A 56 2.42 -9.41 -16.20
C ARG A 56 3.95 -9.44 -16.09
N ASP A 57 4.47 -9.84 -14.94
CA ASP A 57 5.92 -9.96 -14.72
C ASP A 57 6.54 -11.05 -15.62
N ARG A 58 5.83 -12.17 -15.87
CA ARG A 58 6.23 -13.21 -16.82
C ARG A 58 6.23 -12.71 -18.26
N LYS A 59 5.15 -12.02 -18.66
CA LYS A 59 4.99 -11.47 -20.00
C LYS A 59 6.14 -10.54 -20.37
N GLU A 60 6.49 -9.64 -19.47
CA GLU A 60 7.59 -8.69 -19.67
C GLU A 60 8.95 -9.38 -19.82
N LYS A 61 9.19 -10.48 -19.10
CA LYS A 61 10.48 -11.19 -19.13
C LYS A 61 10.61 -12.15 -20.32
N ASN A 62 9.56 -12.90 -20.62
CA ASN A 62 9.65 -14.13 -21.41
C ASN A 62 8.97 -14.03 -22.78
N ASP A 63 7.92 -13.23 -22.93
CA ASP A 63 7.08 -13.27 -24.13
C ASP A 63 7.53 -12.20 -25.15
N ARG A 64 8.49 -12.58 -26.01
CA ARG A 64 9.10 -11.67 -27.01
C ARG A 64 8.46 -11.76 -28.38
N LYS A 65 7.85 -12.91 -28.74
CA LYS A 65 7.26 -13.12 -30.07
C LYS A 65 5.79 -12.72 -30.10
N GLN A 66 5.30 -12.32 -31.28
CA GLN A 66 3.92 -11.83 -31.45
C GLN A 66 2.84 -12.82 -30.98
N LYS A 67 2.96 -14.12 -31.31
CA LYS A 67 2.00 -15.14 -30.88
C LYS A 67 1.99 -15.36 -29.36
N GLU A 68 3.16 -15.32 -28.72
CA GLU A 68 3.31 -15.47 -27.27
C GLU A 68 2.71 -14.25 -26.55
N ASN A 69 2.99 -13.04 -27.07
CA ASN A 69 2.47 -11.79 -26.54
C ASN A 69 0.93 -11.70 -26.60
N SER A 70 0.33 -12.19 -27.70
CA SER A 70 -1.13 -12.28 -27.83
C SER A 70 -1.73 -13.22 -26.79
N ARG A 71 -1.22 -14.46 -26.67
CA ARG A 71 -1.71 -15.45 -25.70
C ARG A 71 -1.59 -14.97 -24.26
N ALA A 72 -0.46 -14.37 -23.91
CA ALA A 72 -0.25 -13.78 -22.59
C ALA A 72 -1.18 -12.59 -22.35
N GLY A 73 -1.46 -11.79 -23.38
CA GLY A 73 -2.48 -10.74 -23.35
C GLY A 73 -3.86 -11.28 -23.04
N ASP A 74 -4.28 -12.36 -23.73
CA ASP A 74 -5.58 -12.99 -23.53
C ASP A 74 -5.72 -13.54 -22.11
N GLN A 75 -4.69 -14.21 -21.58
CA GLN A 75 -4.67 -14.69 -20.19
C GLN A 75 -4.78 -13.57 -19.17
N ILE A 76 -4.08 -12.45 -19.39
CA ILE A 76 -4.19 -11.27 -18.51
C ILE A 76 -5.59 -10.68 -18.60
N SER A 77 -6.17 -10.59 -19.80
CA SER A 77 -7.51 -10.04 -19.98
C SER A 77 -8.59 -10.90 -19.30
N ASP A 78 -8.47 -12.22 -19.36
CA ASP A 78 -9.37 -13.16 -18.69
C ASP A 78 -9.24 -13.02 -17.17
N ALA A 79 -8.02 -12.96 -16.64
CA ALA A 79 -7.80 -12.75 -15.22
C ALA A 79 -8.35 -11.39 -14.73
N VAL A 80 -8.21 -10.32 -15.54
CA VAL A 80 -8.81 -9.01 -15.23
C VAL A 80 -10.34 -9.09 -15.20
N ARG A 81 -10.97 -9.76 -16.17
CA ARG A 81 -12.43 -9.96 -16.16
C ARG A 81 -12.89 -10.70 -14.91
N ARG A 82 -12.17 -11.74 -14.49
CA ARG A 82 -12.47 -12.49 -13.26
C ARG A 82 -12.35 -11.61 -12.02
N ARG A 83 -11.34 -10.73 -11.96
CA ARG A 83 -11.19 -9.75 -10.88
C ARG A 83 -12.40 -8.83 -10.83
N ASP A 84 -12.78 -8.24 -11.96
CA ASP A 84 -13.86 -7.27 -12.04
C ASP A 84 -15.20 -7.90 -11.63
N PHE A 85 -15.46 -9.14 -12.06
CA PHE A 85 -16.62 -9.90 -11.60
C PHE A 85 -16.63 -10.15 -10.08
N ARG A 86 -15.47 -10.45 -9.49
CA ARG A 86 -15.41 -10.60 -8.01
C ARG A 86 -15.57 -9.27 -7.29
N MET A 87 -15.13 -8.17 -7.88
CA MET A 87 -15.38 -6.83 -7.35
C MET A 87 -16.87 -6.48 -7.36
N THR A 88 -17.62 -6.84 -8.42
CA THR A 88 -19.08 -6.63 -8.43
C THR A 88 -19.78 -7.51 -7.40
N THR A 89 -19.34 -8.75 -7.21
CA THR A 89 -19.87 -9.62 -6.14
C THR A 89 -19.65 -9.01 -4.75
N TYR A 90 -18.45 -8.47 -4.50
CA TYR A 90 -18.14 -7.78 -3.24
C TYR A 90 -19.03 -6.55 -3.02
N GLU A 91 -19.17 -5.70 -4.05
CA GLU A 91 -20.00 -4.50 -3.94
C GLU A 91 -21.48 -4.87 -3.73
N ALA A 92 -21.99 -5.91 -4.39
CA ALA A 92 -23.35 -6.40 -4.18
C ALA A 92 -23.56 -6.90 -2.75
N ALA A 93 -22.61 -7.67 -2.19
CA ALA A 93 -22.68 -8.11 -0.78
C ALA A 93 -22.63 -6.92 0.18
N ARG A 94 -21.78 -5.93 -0.09
CA ARG A 94 -21.66 -4.70 0.69
C ARG A 94 -22.95 -3.88 0.67
N GLN A 95 -23.55 -3.68 -0.50
CA GLN A 95 -24.80 -2.94 -0.64
C GLN A 95 -25.96 -3.64 0.08
N ALA A 96 -25.99 -4.97 0.10
CA ALA A 96 -26.99 -5.74 0.85
C ALA A 96 -26.83 -5.63 2.38
N MET A 97 -25.62 -5.38 2.89
CA MET A 97 -25.37 -5.22 4.35
C MET A 97 -25.80 -3.87 4.91
N ILE A 98 -25.82 -2.80 4.09
CA ILE A 98 -26.22 -1.45 4.50
C ILE A 98 -27.68 -1.39 5.00
N PRO A 99 -28.70 -1.85 4.23
CA PRO A 99 -30.09 -1.81 4.68
C PRO A 99 -30.33 -2.74 5.88
N LEU A 100 -29.52 -3.78 6.06
CA LEU A 100 -29.59 -4.67 7.23
C LEU A 100 -29.06 -4.02 8.51
N GLU A 101 -28.58 -2.76 8.47
CA GLU A 101 -27.95 -2.03 9.58
C GLU A 101 -26.72 -2.74 10.18
N SER A 102 -26.21 -3.76 9.48
CA SER A 102 -25.02 -4.52 9.84
C SER A 102 -23.72 -3.77 9.53
N LEU A 103 -23.78 -2.79 8.61
CA LEU A 103 -22.62 -2.05 8.14
C LEU A 103 -22.94 -0.55 8.09
N THR A 104 -22.14 0.24 8.80
CA THR A 104 -22.15 1.69 8.63
C THR A 104 -21.51 2.05 7.27
N PRO A 105 -22.21 2.76 6.38
CA PRO A 105 -21.64 3.15 5.10
C PRO A 105 -20.51 4.16 5.31
N GLY A 106 -19.28 3.81 4.90
CA GLY A 106 -18.15 4.72 4.95
C GLY A 106 -16.79 4.05 4.69
N PRO A 107 -15.72 4.85 4.59
CA PRO A 107 -14.34 4.34 4.42
C PRO A 107 -13.79 3.67 5.69
N ASP A 108 -14.29 4.04 6.87
CA ASP A 108 -13.91 3.45 8.17
C ASP A 108 -14.77 2.24 8.55
N SER A 109 -15.58 1.75 7.62
CA SER A 109 -16.41 0.57 7.83
C SER A 109 -15.56 -0.71 7.81
N ALA A 110 -16.09 -1.78 8.40
CA ALA A 110 -15.45 -3.11 8.36
C ALA A 110 -15.29 -3.63 6.91
N PHE A 111 -16.09 -3.11 5.97
CA PHE A 111 -16.01 -3.42 4.54
C PHE A 111 -15.95 -2.12 3.71
N PRO A 112 -14.75 -1.52 3.55
CA PRO A 112 -14.57 -0.29 2.80
C PRO A 112 -14.97 -0.44 1.33
N PRO A 113 -15.40 0.64 0.65
CA PRO A 113 -15.63 0.61 -0.79
C PRO A 113 -14.34 0.24 -1.53
N LEU A 114 -14.46 -0.64 -2.54
CA LEU A 114 -13.30 -1.17 -3.26
C LEU A 114 -13.24 -0.58 -4.68
N SER A 115 -12.17 0.16 -4.97
CA SER A 115 -11.88 0.64 -6.32
C SER A 115 -10.84 -0.23 -7.03
N VAL A 116 -10.71 -0.07 -8.35
CA VAL A 116 -9.66 -0.77 -9.12
C VAL A 116 -8.26 -0.36 -8.65
N ALA A 117 -8.08 0.89 -8.21
CA ALA A 117 -6.81 1.38 -7.69
C ALA A 117 -6.38 0.64 -6.41
N ASP A 118 -7.35 0.23 -5.60
CA ASP A 118 -7.10 -0.50 -4.35
C ASP A 118 -6.64 -1.94 -4.58
N THR A 119 -6.83 -2.46 -5.80
CA THR A 119 -6.27 -3.74 -6.20
C THR A 119 -4.77 -3.66 -6.54
N PHE A 120 -4.19 -2.45 -6.60
CA PHE A 120 -2.78 -2.31 -6.94
C PHE A 120 -1.87 -2.93 -5.87
N MET A 121 -0.96 -3.80 -6.33
CA MET A 121 0.07 -4.44 -5.52
C MET A 121 1.42 -4.31 -6.23
N LYS A 122 2.45 -3.94 -5.49
CA LYS A 122 3.85 -3.98 -5.88
C LYS A 122 4.31 -5.41 -6.19
N SER A 123 5.24 -5.57 -7.15
CA SER A 123 5.74 -6.91 -7.51
C SER A 123 6.53 -7.54 -6.36
N VAL A 124 6.26 -8.82 -6.10
CA VAL A 124 7.09 -9.67 -5.22
C VAL A 124 8.31 -10.21 -5.98
N VAL A 125 8.25 -10.32 -7.31
CA VAL A 125 9.34 -10.91 -8.10
C VAL A 125 10.43 -9.89 -8.42
N LYS A 126 10.05 -8.64 -8.69
CA LYS A 126 11.02 -7.58 -9.02
C LYS A 126 11.66 -7.02 -7.76
N LYS A 127 12.94 -6.64 -7.88
CA LYS A 127 13.66 -5.85 -6.86
C LYS A 127 13.11 -4.43 -6.87
N ARG A 128 12.98 -3.85 -5.67
CA ARG A 128 12.57 -2.44 -5.48
C ARG A 128 13.53 -1.51 -6.21
N GLN A 129 12.99 -0.54 -6.93
CA GLN A 129 13.74 0.49 -7.63
C GLN A 129 13.57 1.86 -6.97
N LEU A 130 14.49 2.79 -7.24
CA LEU A 130 14.32 4.20 -6.86
C LEU A 130 13.01 4.73 -7.45
N GLY A 131 12.16 5.33 -6.61
CA GLY A 131 10.82 5.81 -6.99
C GLY A 131 9.66 4.89 -6.61
N ASP A 132 9.91 3.61 -6.30
CA ASP A 132 8.86 2.69 -5.84
C ASP A 132 8.23 3.11 -4.50
N SER A 133 8.91 3.96 -3.73
CA SER A 133 8.41 4.52 -2.47
C SER A 133 7.27 5.54 -2.67
N GLN A 134 7.14 6.13 -3.86
CA GLN A 134 6.07 7.11 -4.16
C GLN A 134 4.71 6.44 -4.32
N PHE A 135 4.69 5.14 -4.64
CA PHE A 135 3.46 4.38 -4.81
C PHE A 135 3.24 3.48 -3.60
N THR A 136 2.05 3.52 -3.02
CA THR A 136 1.67 2.62 -1.93
C THR A 136 0.76 1.51 -2.45
N ASP A 137 0.86 0.32 -1.86
CA ASP A 137 -0.05 -0.78 -2.18
C ASP A 137 -1.48 -0.43 -1.76
N GLY A 138 -2.50 -0.81 -2.51
CA GLY A 138 -3.89 -0.48 -2.18
C GLY A 138 -4.33 -1.01 -0.80
N TRP A 139 -5.42 -0.46 -0.25
CA TRP A 139 -5.86 -0.80 1.12
C TRP A 139 -6.13 -2.31 1.30
N LEU A 140 -6.52 -3.00 0.24
CA LEU A 140 -6.72 -4.46 0.19
C LEU A 140 -5.49 -5.23 0.74
N TRP A 141 -4.30 -4.65 0.64
CA TRP A 141 -3.03 -5.24 1.04
C TRP A 141 -2.53 -4.75 2.40
N ARG A 142 -3.10 -3.67 2.95
CA ARG A 142 -2.61 -3.00 4.17
C ARG A 142 -3.51 -3.24 5.38
N ASP A 143 -4.82 -3.19 5.19
CA ASP A 143 -5.79 -3.06 6.29
C ASP A 143 -6.32 -4.42 6.76
N LEU A 144 -5.45 -5.41 7.00
CA LEU A 144 -5.86 -6.71 7.58
C LEU A 144 -6.58 -6.54 8.92
N GLY A 145 -6.18 -5.55 9.73
CA GLY A 145 -6.70 -5.33 11.07
C GLY A 145 -8.09 -4.68 11.12
N LYS A 146 -8.60 -4.12 10.01
CA LYS A 146 -9.95 -3.53 9.95
C LYS A 146 -11.03 -4.56 9.63
N MET A 147 -10.65 -5.70 9.05
CA MET A 147 -11.57 -6.74 8.59
C MET A 147 -11.92 -7.70 9.73
N GLY A 148 -12.58 -7.18 10.77
CA GLY A 148 -13.09 -7.97 11.90
C GLY A 148 -12.02 -8.70 12.72
N LYS A 149 -12.45 -9.31 13.82
CA LYS A 149 -11.57 -10.17 14.64
C LYS A 149 -11.43 -11.54 13.97
N LEU A 150 -10.67 -11.61 12.88
CA LEU A 150 -10.17 -12.90 12.38
C LEU A 150 -9.38 -13.57 13.52
N THR A 151 -9.69 -14.83 13.81
CA THR A 151 -8.87 -15.61 14.76
C THR A 151 -7.46 -15.79 14.18
N ASP A 152 -6.45 -16.00 15.03
CA ASP A 152 -5.06 -16.15 14.57
C ASP A 152 -4.90 -17.25 13.51
N LYS A 153 -5.67 -18.34 13.63
CA LYS A 153 -5.72 -19.41 12.63
C LYS A 153 -6.30 -18.95 11.30
N GLU A 154 -7.35 -18.14 11.32
CA GLU A 154 -7.94 -17.58 10.11
C GLU A 154 -7.01 -16.53 9.50
N MET A 155 -6.35 -15.70 10.31
CA MET A 155 -5.36 -14.73 9.85
C MET A 155 -4.13 -15.41 9.22
N GLU A 156 -3.68 -16.54 9.76
CA GLU A 156 -2.59 -17.32 9.20
C GLU A 156 -3.01 -18.08 7.94
N ALA A 157 -4.21 -18.67 7.92
CA ALA A 157 -4.79 -19.26 6.71
C ALA A 157 -5.09 -18.22 5.61
N TRP A 158 -5.20 -16.94 5.99
CA TRP A 158 -5.41 -15.81 5.09
C TRP A 158 -4.08 -15.18 4.64
N SER A 159 -3.01 -15.34 5.42
CA SER A 159 -1.65 -14.88 5.10
C SER A 159 -0.89 -15.91 4.25
N GLU A 160 -1.04 -15.82 2.93
CA GLU A 160 -0.22 -16.60 2.00
C GLU A 160 1.27 -16.18 2.07
N GLU A 161 2.19 -17.06 1.67
CA GLU A 161 3.65 -16.81 1.60
C GLU A 161 4.01 -15.49 0.89
N SER A 162 3.27 -15.13 -0.16
CA SER A 162 3.44 -13.87 -0.89
C SER A 162 3.21 -12.63 -0.01
N ASP A 163 2.32 -12.72 0.97
CA ASP A 163 1.97 -11.62 1.86
C ASP A 163 3.04 -11.47 2.95
N ARG A 164 3.60 -12.59 3.43
CA ARG A 164 4.78 -12.60 4.32
C ARG A 164 5.97 -11.92 3.66
N VAL A 165 6.27 -12.24 2.40
CA VAL A 165 7.37 -11.61 1.65
C VAL A 165 7.15 -10.10 1.49
N GLN A 166 5.91 -9.65 1.28
CA GLN A 166 5.63 -8.21 1.23
C GLN A 166 5.84 -7.54 2.57
N TRP A 167 5.40 -8.17 3.66
CA TRP A 167 5.60 -7.65 5.01
C TRP A 167 7.10 -7.47 5.33
N PHE A 168 7.92 -8.51 5.13
CA PHE A 168 9.37 -8.40 5.34
C PHE A 168 10.03 -7.34 4.47
N ARG A 169 9.55 -7.15 3.23
CA ARG A 169 10.05 -6.09 2.35
C ARG A 169 9.68 -4.70 2.83
N ALA A 170 8.46 -4.51 3.33
CA ALA A 170 8.00 -3.25 3.89
C ALA A 170 8.76 -2.94 5.19
N GLU A 171 8.97 -3.94 6.05
CA GLU A 171 9.78 -3.82 7.26
C GLU A 171 11.23 -3.41 6.93
N ALA A 172 11.89 -4.13 6.01
CA ALA A 172 13.24 -3.80 5.55
C ALA A 172 13.32 -2.43 4.83
N GLU A 173 12.21 -1.94 4.27
CA GLU A 173 12.13 -0.58 3.73
C GLU A 173 12.10 0.45 4.86
N VAL A 174 11.27 0.25 5.90
CA VAL A 174 11.23 1.12 7.08
C VAL A 174 12.61 1.19 7.76
N GLN A 175 13.28 0.06 7.97
CA GLN A 175 14.62 0.02 8.56
C GLN A 175 15.63 0.84 7.73
N ARG A 176 15.65 0.65 6.40
CA ARG A 176 16.51 1.45 5.51
C ARG A 176 16.20 2.94 5.58
N TRP A 177 14.93 3.34 5.66
CA TRP A 177 14.56 4.75 5.82
C TRP A 177 15.08 5.33 7.13
N GLN A 178 15.04 4.57 8.22
CA GLN A 178 15.62 4.97 9.50
C GLN A 178 17.14 5.14 9.39
N GLU A 179 17.85 4.15 8.83
CA GLU A 179 19.30 4.23 8.58
C GLU A 179 19.65 5.47 7.73
N HIS A 180 18.89 5.74 6.67
CA HIS A 180 19.09 6.91 5.83
C HIS A 180 18.90 8.22 6.59
N ALA A 181 17.88 8.32 7.45
CA ALA A 181 17.67 9.50 8.27
C ALA A 181 18.83 9.72 9.25
N GLU A 182 19.30 8.67 9.90
CA GLU A 182 20.45 8.70 10.81
C GLU A 182 21.75 9.09 10.09
N MET A 183 22.01 8.50 8.93
CA MET A 183 23.17 8.85 8.10
C MET A 183 23.14 10.32 7.68
N ARG A 184 21.99 10.84 7.24
CA ARG A 184 21.83 12.25 6.88
C ARG A 184 22.07 13.18 8.06
N LEU A 185 21.53 12.85 9.24
CA LEU A 185 21.79 13.61 10.44
C LEU A 185 23.28 13.59 10.80
N ALA A 186 23.94 12.44 10.72
CA ALA A 186 25.38 12.32 10.96
C ALA A 186 26.22 13.09 9.94
N GLU A 187 25.83 13.12 8.66
CA GLU A 187 26.45 13.94 7.61
C GLU A 187 26.29 15.44 7.89
N LEU A 188 25.09 15.89 8.26
CA LEU A 188 24.82 17.28 8.63
C LEU A 188 25.65 17.72 9.85
N LEU A 189 25.74 16.87 10.88
CA LEU A 189 26.57 17.16 12.04
C LEU A 189 28.07 17.15 11.71
N ARG A 190 28.52 16.28 10.80
CA ARG A 190 29.92 16.26 10.34
C ARG A 190 30.26 17.49 9.51
N THR A 191 29.39 17.90 8.60
CA THR A 191 29.56 19.12 7.80
C THR A 191 29.58 20.37 8.67
N ALA A 192 28.64 20.51 9.62
CA ALA A 192 28.65 21.61 10.58
C ALA A 192 29.93 21.65 11.43
N ARG A 193 30.40 20.49 11.92
CA ARG A 193 31.69 20.39 12.64
C ARG A 193 32.88 20.74 11.76
N SER A 194 32.86 20.33 10.50
CA SER A 194 33.94 20.66 9.55
C SER A 194 34.00 22.16 9.28
N PHE A 195 32.86 22.84 9.14
CA PHE A 195 32.82 24.30 8.95
C PHE A 195 33.36 25.04 10.17
N ARG A 196 32.94 24.65 11.38
CA ARG A 196 33.54 25.19 12.61
C ARG A 196 35.05 24.97 12.65
N LYS A 197 35.51 23.77 12.27
CA LYS A 197 36.94 23.48 12.27
C LYS A 197 37.71 24.31 11.25
N TRP A 198 37.14 24.52 10.06
CA TRP A 198 37.74 25.37 9.04
C TRP A 198 37.76 26.84 9.46
N ASP A 199 36.70 27.34 10.10
CA ASP A 199 36.67 28.68 10.69
C ASP A 199 37.80 28.87 11.72
N GLU A 200 37.96 27.92 12.64
CA GLU A 200 39.07 27.92 13.62
C GLU A 200 40.44 27.96 12.95
N ILE A 201 40.68 27.09 11.96
CA ILE A 201 41.98 26.98 11.26
C ILE A 201 42.29 28.28 10.50
N TRP A 202 41.32 28.83 9.77
CA TRP A 202 41.51 30.07 9.02
C TRP A 202 41.69 31.28 9.94
N SER A 203 40.99 31.31 11.07
CA SER A 203 41.18 32.34 12.12
C SER A 203 42.58 32.28 12.70
N GLN A 204 43.06 31.10 13.09
CA GLN A 204 44.42 30.91 13.61
C GLN A 204 45.50 31.27 12.58
N LEU A 205 45.32 30.89 11.31
CA LEU A 205 46.25 31.26 10.24
C LEU A 205 46.32 32.78 10.02
N SER A 206 45.21 33.49 10.23
CA SER A 206 45.19 34.95 10.19
C SER A 206 45.92 35.60 11.38
N GLU A 207 46.12 34.89 12.47
CA GLU A 207 46.82 35.39 13.66
C GLU A 207 48.31 35.01 13.67
N MET A 208 48.66 33.83 13.15
CA MET A 208 50.00 33.25 13.26
C MET A 208 51.04 33.78 12.25
N GLN A 209 50.69 34.63 11.28
CA GLN A 209 51.60 35.04 10.19
C GLN A 209 52.35 36.35 10.53
N PRO A 210 53.62 36.31 11.00
CA PRO A 210 54.39 37.49 11.37
C PRO A 210 55.12 38.10 10.15
N TYR A 211 55.22 37.34 9.03
CA TYR A 211 56.03 37.67 7.85
C TYR A 211 55.22 37.76 6.54
N GLY A 212 53.89 37.60 6.59
CA GLY A 212 53.02 37.61 5.41
C GLY A 212 52.54 39.03 5.02
N THR A 213 52.43 39.30 3.71
CA THR A 213 51.84 40.56 3.20
C THR A 213 50.38 40.70 3.64
N GLN A 214 49.93 41.95 3.88
CA GLN A 214 48.58 42.31 4.37
C GLN A 214 47.42 41.64 3.60
N GLY A 215 47.62 41.30 2.31
CA GLY A 215 46.64 40.57 1.50
C GLY A 215 46.37 39.13 1.97
N HIS A 216 47.39 38.41 2.48
CA HIS A 216 47.21 37.06 3.00
C HIS A 216 46.35 37.05 4.27
N HIS A 217 46.54 38.05 5.13
CA HIS A 217 45.73 38.27 6.33
C HIS A 217 44.26 38.55 5.99
N ALA A 218 44.02 39.45 5.03
CA ALA A 218 42.67 39.76 4.57
C ALA A 218 41.97 38.53 3.97
N TYR A 219 42.69 37.73 3.17
CA TYR A 219 42.15 36.51 2.58
C TYR A 219 41.82 35.43 3.61
N ALA A 220 42.69 35.20 4.60
CA ALA A 220 42.43 34.24 5.68
C ALA A 220 41.19 34.64 6.50
N LYS A 221 41.04 35.92 6.85
CA LYS A 221 39.82 36.43 7.52
C LYS A 221 38.56 36.29 6.66
N GLN A 222 38.67 36.55 5.35
CA GLN A 222 37.57 36.33 4.43
C GLN A 222 37.14 34.86 4.42
N LYS A 223 38.09 33.92 4.40
CA LYS A 223 37.80 32.48 4.44
C LYS A 223 37.20 32.04 5.77
N ALA A 224 37.69 32.54 6.91
CA ALA A 224 37.06 32.30 8.21
C ALA A 224 35.58 32.74 8.20
N SER A 225 35.31 33.99 7.78
CA SER A 225 33.93 34.52 7.70
C SER A 225 33.01 33.72 6.76
N MET A 226 33.56 33.10 5.71
CA MET A 226 32.81 32.26 4.79
C MET A 226 32.28 30.99 5.47
N TYR A 227 33.04 30.39 6.39
CA TYR A 227 32.64 29.17 7.10
C TYR A 227 31.76 29.43 8.34
N GLN A 228 31.59 30.70 8.75
CA GLN A 228 30.67 31.11 9.82
C GLN A 228 29.22 31.34 9.36
N ARG A 229 29.00 31.44 8.04
CA ARG A 229 27.66 31.56 7.43
C ARG A 229 27.00 30.20 7.25
#